data_AF-A0A2N4YRX7-F1
#
_entry.id   AF-A0A2N4YRX7-F1
#
_cell.length_a   1.000
_cell.length_b   1.000
_cell.length_c   1.000
_cell.angle_alpha   90.00
_cell.angle_beta   90.00
_cell.angle_gamma   90.00
#
_symmetry.space_group_name_H-M   'P 1'
#
loop_
_entity.id
_entity.type
_entity.pdbx_description
1 polymer ?
#
loop_
_entity_poly.entity_id
_entity_poly.type
_entity_poly.pdbx_seq_one_letter_code
_entity_poly.pdbx_strand_id
1 'polypeptide(L)'
;MNARQQSILQVVIDKGRMSVADLAKMTGVSEVTIRQDLNLLEKQSYLRRTHGYAVPLDSEDVETRMMTHFAIKRELASRAAALVSAGETVFIENGSSNALLARTLAERGDITIITVSSYIAHLLKETPGEVILLGGIYQKRSESMVGPLTRQFIQQVHFSKAFIGIDGWQVETGFTGRDMMRAD
;
A
#
# COMPACT_ATOMS: atom_id res chain seq x y z
N MET A 1 -13.43 8.18 -5.49
CA MET A 1 -13.75 6.88 -6.13
C MET A 1 -15.02 6.33 -5.49
N ASN A 2 -15.99 5.84 -6.26
CA ASN A 2 -17.25 5.28 -5.74
C ASN A 2 -17.16 3.75 -5.52
N ALA A 3 -18.16 3.15 -4.87
CA ALA A 3 -18.19 1.72 -4.55
C ALA A 3 -18.10 0.80 -5.79
N ARG A 4 -18.66 1.24 -6.92
CA ARG A 4 -18.58 0.51 -8.20
C ARG A 4 -17.16 0.52 -8.75
N GLN A 5 -16.50 1.67 -8.75
CA GLN A 5 -15.11 1.83 -9.20
C GLN A 5 -14.15 1.01 -8.34
N GLN A 6 -14.37 0.95 -7.03
CA GLN A 6 -13.63 0.06 -6.13
C GLN A 6 -13.80 -1.41 -6.50
N SER A 7 -15.04 -1.83 -6.78
CA SER A 7 -15.34 -3.21 -7.19
C SER A 7 -14.71 -3.57 -8.53
N ILE A 8 -14.75 -2.66 -9.51
CA ILE A 8 -14.11 -2.81 -10.82
C ILE A 8 -12.60 -2.96 -10.66
N LEU A 9 -11.97 -2.07 -9.89
CA LEU A 9 -10.53 -2.10 -9.66
C LEU A 9 -10.10 -3.42 -8.99
N GLN A 10 -10.81 -3.81 -7.94
CA GLN A 10 -10.54 -5.06 -7.21
C GLN A 10 -10.58 -6.28 -8.14
N VAL A 11 -11.63 -6.43 -8.95
CA VAL A 11 -11.75 -7.60 -9.85
C VAL A 11 -10.72 -7.59 -10.98
N VAL A 12 -10.37 -6.41 -11.51
CA VAL A 12 -9.33 -6.28 -12.54
C VAL A 12 -7.98 -6.73 -11.99
N ILE A 13 -7.69 -6.39 -10.74
CA ILE A 13 -6.47 -6.82 -10.09
C ILE A 13 -6.49 -8.33 -9.82
N ASP A 14 -7.58 -8.84 -9.24
CA ASP A 14 -7.68 -10.26 -8.85
C ASP A 14 -7.64 -11.20 -10.06
N LYS A 15 -8.21 -10.78 -11.19
CA LYS A 15 -8.27 -11.58 -12.43
C LYS A 15 -7.13 -11.27 -13.39
N GLY A 16 -6.32 -10.24 -13.13
CA GLY A 16 -5.24 -9.77 -14.01
C GLY A 16 -5.70 -9.15 -15.34
N ARG A 17 -6.96 -9.34 -15.74
CA ARG A 17 -7.57 -8.75 -16.94
C ARG A 17 -9.09 -8.93 -16.88
N MET A 18 -9.84 -7.89 -17.22
CA MET A 18 -11.30 -7.95 -17.34
C MET A 18 -11.78 -7.23 -18.60
N SER A 19 -12.76 -7.79 -19.31
CA SER A 19 -13.37 -7.11 -20.46
C SER A 19 -14.41 -6.08 -20.02
N VAL A 20 -14.67 -5.08 -20.87
CA VAL A 20 -15.74 -4.10 -20.63
C VAL A 20 -17.11 -4.79 -20.49
N ALA A 21 -17.37 -5.82 -21.29
CA ALA A 21 -18.62 -6.58 -21.27
C ALA A 21 -18.79 -7.35 -19.95
N ASP A 22 -17.73 -7.99 -19.45
CA ASP A 22 -17.76 -8.73 -18.17
C ASP A 22 -17.99 -7.79 -16.99
N LEU A 23 -17.32 -6.63 -16.99
CA LEU A 23 -17.50 -5.61 -15.95
C LEU A 23 -18.92 -5.03 -15.97
N ALA A 24 -19.50 -4.82 -17.16
CA ALA A 24 -20.88 -4.35 -17.31
C ALA A 24 -21.86 -5.38 -16.73
N LYS A 25 -21.69 -6.66 -17.08
CA LYS A 25 -22.50 -7.76 -16.54
C LYS A 25 -22.37 -7.91 -15.03
N MET A 26 -21.16 -7.79 -14.49
CA MET A 26 -20.89 -7.92 -13.05
C MET A 26 -21.50 -6.78 -12.24
N THR A 27 -21.46 -5.55 -12.76
CA THR A 27 -21.91 -4.35 -12.02
C THR A 27 -23.33 -3.91 -12.35
N GLY A 28 -23.97 -4.51 -13.36
CA GLY A 28 -25.34 -4.23 -13.78
C GLY A 28 -25.50 -2.89 -14.53
N VAL A 29 -24.42 -2.24 -14.95
CA VAL A 29 -24.46 -0.96 -15.70
C VAL A 29 -24.09 -1.17 -17.17
N SER A 30 -24.40 -0.18 -18.01
CA SER A 30 -24.06 -0.25 -19.44
C SER A 30 -22.55 -0.27 -19.70
N GLU A 31 -22.13 -0.83 -20.84
CA GLU A 31 -20.73 -0.74 -21.28
C GLU A 31 -20.23 0.69 -21.41
N VAL A 32 -21.10 1.64 -21.76
CA VAL A 32 -20.76 3.07 -21.86
C VAL A 32 -20.37 3.61 -20.49
N THR A 33 -21.13 3.27 -19.44
CA THR A 33 -20.84 3.63 -18.06
C THR A 33 -19.53 3.00 -17.58
N ILE A 34 -19.27 1.72 -17.90
CA ILE A 34 -17.99 1.07 -17.59
C ILE A 34 -16.83 1.77 -18.28
N ARG A 35 -16.96 2.14 -19.56
CA ARG A 35 -15.90 2.87 -20.27
C ARG A 35 -15.60 4.21 -19.59
N GLN A 36 -16.60 4.92 -19.09
CA GLN A 36 -16.42 6.16 -18.33
C GLN A 36 -15.71 5.92 -16.99
N ASP A 37 -16.11 4.89 -16.23
CA ASP A 37 -15.44 4.53 -14.97
C ASP A 37 -13.98 4.11 -15.21
N LEU A 38 -13.72 3.29 -16.23
CA LEU A 38 -12.36 2.87 -16.59
C LEU A 38 -11.51 4.04 -17.08
N ASN A 39 -12.08 5.01 -17.80
CA ASN A 39 -11.37 6.23 -18.20
C ASN A 39 -10.94 7.05 -16.97
N LEU A 40 -11.81 7.16 -15.96
CA LEU A 40 -11.48 7.88 -14.73
C LEU A 40 -10.37 7.15 -13.97
N LEU A 41 -10.50 5.82 -13.83
CA LEU A 41 -9.51 4.99 -13.15
C LEU A 41 -8.14 4.99 -13.85
N GLU A 42 -8.11 4.97 -15.19
CA GLU A 42 -6.87 5.09 -15.96
C GLU A 42 -6.24 6.48 -15.85
N LYS A 43 -7.05 7.56 -15.88
CA LYS A 43 -6.56 8.94 -15.69
C LYS A 43 -5.90 9.13 -14.32
N GLN A 44 -6.37 8.39 -13.32
CA GLN A 44 -5.82 8.37 -11.97
C GLN A 44 -4.71 7.33 -11.78
N SER A 45 -4.27 6.65 -12.84
CA SER A 45 -3.23 5.61 -12.80
C SER A 45 -3.55 4.46 -11.83
N TYR A 46 -4.81 4.03 -11.74
CA TYR A 46 -5.19 2.83 -10.96
C TYR A 46 -5.20 1.54 -11.81
N LEU A 47 -5.40 1.65 -13.11
CA LEU A 47 -5.38 0.54 -14.06
C LEU A 47 -4.95 1.03 -15.44
N ARG A 48 -4.64 0.11 -16.35
CA ARG A 48 -4.40 0.42 -17.75
C ARG A 48 -5.49 -0.18 -18.61
N ARG A 49 -5.94 0.56 -19.62
CA ARG A 49 -6.86 0.05 -20.63
C ARG A 49 -6.07 -0.50 -21.81
N THR A 50 -6.55 -1.61 -22.33
CA THR A 50 -6.11 -2.19 -23.61
C THR A 50 -7.36 -2.47 -24.44
N HIS A 51 -7.24 -2.74 -25.75
CA HIS A 51 -8.37 -2.86 -26.68
C HIS A 51 -9.55 -3.73 -26.16
N GLY A 52 -10.54 -3.10 -25.53
CA GLY A 52 -11.72 -3.76 -24.94
C GLY A 52 -11.56 -4.31 -23.50
N TYR A 53 -10.41 -4.11 -22.86
CA TYR A 53 -10.10 -4.66 -21.54
C TYR A 53 -9.50 -3.62 -20.59
N ALA A 54 -9.63 -3.89 -19.31
CA ALA A 54 -8.84 -3.29 -18.25
C ALA A 54 -7.86 -4.34 -17.70
N VAL A 55 -6.61 -3.94 -17.51
CA VAL A 55 -5.56 -4.73 -16.88
C VAL A 55 -5.03 -3.94 -15.68
N PRO A 56 -4.60 -4.60 -14.60
CA PRO A 56 -3.95 -3.91 -13.51
C PRO A 56 -2.67 -3.28 -14.03
N LEU A 57 -2.26 -2.20 -13.38
CA LEU A 57 -0.91 -1.70 -13.57
C LEU A 57 0.05 -2.66 -12.87
N ASP A 58 1.22 -2.89 -13.47
CA ASP A 58 2.41 -3.27 -12.71
C ASP A 58 2.80 -2.06 -11.84
N SER A 59 2.01 -1.79 -10.80
CA SER A 59 2.17 -0.58 -10.01
C SER A 59 3.04 -0.89 -8.81
N GLU A 60 4.21 -0.26 -8.80
CA GLU A 60 4.93 0.00 -7.55
C GLU A 60 4.23 1.07 -6.71
N ASP A 61 3.24 1.77 -7.30
CA ASP A 61 2.39 2.75 -6.65
C ASP A 61 1.63 2.15 -5.45
N VAL A 62 1.83 2.75 -4.28
CA VAL A 62 1.32 2.24 -3.00
C VAL A 62 -0.20 2.35 -2.93
N GLU A 63 -0.78 3.42 -3.46
CA GLU A 63 -2.23 3.68 -3.41
C GLU A 63 -3.00 2.63 -4.21
N THR A 64 -2.57 2.34 -5.43
CA THR A 64 -3.16 1.32 -6.30
C THR A 64 -3.06 -0.06 -5.63
N ARG A 65 -1.90 -0.40 -5.07
CA ARG A 65 -1.72 -1.65 -4.33
C ARG A 65 -2.58 -1.71 -3.08
N MET A 66 -2.86 -0.59 -2.41
CA MET A 66 -3.73 -0.55 -1.23
C MET A 66 -5.15 -0.98 -1.56
N MET A 67 -5.64 -0.65 -2.75
CA MET A 67 -6.95 -1.10 -3.21
C MET A 67 -6.99 -2.59 -3.57
N THR A 68 -5.86 -3.18 -3.98
CA THR A 68 -5.76 -4.63 -4.18
C THR A 68 -5.94 -5.40 -2.88
N HIS A 69 -6.87 -6.35 -2.88
CA HIS A 69 -7.10 -7.26 -1.75
C HIS A 69 -7.37 -6.45 -0.46
N PHE A 70 -8.06 -5.32 -0.58
CA PHE A 70 -8.20 -4.36 0.51
C PHE A 70 -8.81 -4.99 1.77
N ALA A 71 -9.83 -5.84 1.62
CA ALA A 71 -10.51 -6.48 2.75
C ALA A 71 -9.55 -7.32 3.61
N ILE A 72 -8.77 -8.21 3.00
CA ILE A 72 -7.80 -9.04 3.71
C ILE A 72 -6.66 -8.20 4.30
N LYS A 73 -6.18 -7.16 3.59
CA LYS A 73 -5.15 -6.26 4.13
C LYS A 73 -5.65 -5.48 5.35
N ARG A 74 -6.91 -5.07 5.35
CA ARG A 74 -7.54 -4.40 6.49
C ARG A 74 -7.65 -5.35 7.70
N GLU A 75 -7.99 -6.61 7.47
CA GLU A 75 -8.01 -7.62 8.56
C GLU A 75 -6.60 -7.87 9.12
N LEU A 76 -5.59 -7.98 8.25
CA LEU A 76 -4.19 -8.10 8.65
C LEU A 76 -3.74 -6.89 9.47
N ALA A 77 -4.06 -5.67 9.00
CA ALA A 77 -3.75 -4.43 9.70
C ALA A 77 -4.41 -4.38 11.09
N SER A 78 -5.68 -4.77 11.21
CA SER A 78 -6.37 -4.82 12.50
C SER A 78 -5.72 -5.81 13.47
N ARG A 79 -5.35 -7.00 13.00
CA ARG A 79 -4.65 -8.01 13.83
C ARG A 79 -3.26 -7.54 14.25
N ALA A 80 -2.50 -6.94 13.33
CA ALA A 80 -1.19 -6.39 13.63
C ALA A 80 -1.27 -5.22 14.61
N ALA A 81 -2.27 -4.35 14.49
CA ALA A 81 -2.49 -3.24 15.40
C ALA A 81 -2.79 -3.71 16.83
N ALA A 82 -3.48 -4.83 16.99
CA ALA A 82 -3.75 -5.43 18.31
C ALA A 82 -2.49 -5.93 19.04
N LEU A 83 -1.35 -6.07 18.34
CA LEU A 83 -0.05 -6.42 18.94
C LEU A 83 0.68 -5.20 19.52
N VAL A 84 0.20 -3.98 19.25
CA VAL A 84 0.85 -2.73 19.66
C VAL A 84 0.21 -2.20 20.94
N SER A 85 1.04 -2.03 21.97
CA SER A 85 0.64 -1.51 23.27
C SER A 85 0.54 0.01 23.26
N ALA A 86 -0.20 0.57 24.22
CA ALA A 86 -0.28 2.02 24.38
C ALA A 86 1.09 2.64 24.69
N GLY A 87 1.38 3.81 24.12
CA GLY A 87 2.66 4.52 24.32
C GLY A 87 3.84 3.92 23.56
N GLU A 88 3.60 2.94 22.68
CA GLU A 88 4.66 2.20 22.01
C GLU A 88 5.22 2.95 20.78
N THR A 89 6.54 2.86 20.57
CA THR A 89 7.19 3.30 19.33
C THR A 89 7.40 2.11 18.40
N VAL A 90 6.84 2.18 17.20
CA VAL A 90 6.91 1.09 16.21
C VAL A 90 7.55 1.56 14.91
N PHE A 91 8.33 0.68 14.29
CA PHE A 91 8.81 0.86 12.93
C PHE A 91 7.83 0.24 11.94
N ILE A 92 7.43 1.00 10.94
CA ILE A 92 6.57 0.54 9.85
C ILE A 92 7.28 0.82 8.53
N GLU A 93 7.65 -0.24 7.83
CA GLU A 93 8.24 -0.18 6.50
C GLU A 93 7.19 0.27 5.47
N ASN A 94 7.62 0.51 4.23
CA ASN A 94 6.71 0.87 3.14
C ASN A 94 5.68 -0.25 2.82
N GLY A 95 4.73 0.08 1.95
CA GLY A 95 3.86 -0.89 1.30
C GLY A 95 2.40 -0.80 1.72
N SER A 96 1.53 -1.29 0.83
CA SER A 96 0.08 -1.11 0.93
C SER A 96 -0.57 -1.67 2.21
N SER A 97 -0.09 -2.81 2.72
CA SER A 97 -0.63 -3.40 3.95
C SER A 97 -0.17 -2.61 5.18
N ASN A 98 1.11 -2.19 5.17
CA ASN A 98 1.71 -1.37 6.21
C ASN A 98 1.08 0.02 6.29
N ALA A 99 0.69 0.62 5.15
CA ALA A 99 -0.05 1.88 5.13
C ALA A 99 -1.40 1.79 5.86
N LEU A 100 -2.13 0.68 5.71
CA LEU A 100 -3.38 0.46 6.44
C LEU A 100 -3.14 0.29 7.94
N LEU A 101 -2.10 -0.47 8.33
CA LEU A 101 -1.70 -0.62 9.73
C LEU A 101 -1.31 0.72 10.34
N ALA A 102 -0.46 1.49 9.67
CA ALA A 102 -0.01 2.80 10.11
C ALA A 102 -1.20 3.73 10.37
N ARG A 103 -2.17 3.78 9.45
CA ARG A 103 -3.40 4.56 9.64
C ARG A 103 -4.18 4.11 10.87
N THR A 104 -4.37 2.80 11.05
CA THR A 104 -5.09 2.26 12.22
C THR A 104 -4.41 2.61 13.54
N LEU A 105 -3.08 2.62 13.59
CA LEU A 105 -2.33 2.95 14.81
C LEU A 105 -2.28 4.45 15.08
N ALA A 106 -2.08 5.28 14.06
CA ALA A 106 -1.94 6.72 14.22
C ALA A 106 -3.22 7.41 14.72
N GLU A 107 -4.38 6.87 14.40
CA GLU A 107 -5.69 7.33 14.91
C GLU A 107 -5.83 7.20 16.43
N ARG A 108 -5.00 6.37 17.08
CA ARG A 108 -5.04 6.20 18.54
C ARG A 108 -4.43 7.40 19.29
N GLY A 109 -3.52 8.15 18.65
CA GLY A 109 -2.85 9.31 19.23
C GLY A 109 -1.80 9.01 20.31
N ASP A 110 -1.68 7.77 20.77
CA ASP A 110 -0.75 7.32 21.81
C ASP A 110 0.45 6.53 21.25
N ILE A 111 0.59 6.43 19.93
CA ILE A 111 1.63 5.64 19.25
C ILE A 111 2.57 6.56 18.47
N THR A 112 3.87 6.28 18.55
CA THR A 112 4.88 6.92 17.69
C THR A 112 5.23 5.99 16.54
N ILE A 113 5.11 6.46 15.31
CA ILE A 113 5.41 5.69 14.10
C ILE A 113 6.71 6.18 13.50
N ILE A 114 7.68 5.28 13.33
CA ILE A 114 8.89 5.51 12.56
C ILE A 114 8.72 4.84 11.20
N THR A 115 8.95 5.57 10.11
CA THR A 115 8.83 5.01 8.76
C THR A 115 9.88 5.55 7.81
N VAL A 116 10.18 4.75 6.77
CA VAL A 116 10.96 5.15 5.59
C VAL A 116 10.05 5.55 4.42
N SER A 117 8.73 5.49 4.58
CA SER A 117 7.77 5.75 3.51
C SER A 117 7.22 7.17 3.59
N SER A 118 7.51 8.00 2.58
CA SER A 118 6.88 9.32 2.48
C SER A 118 5.39 9.22 2.16
N TYR A 119 4.95 8.15 1.51
CA TYR A 119 3.53 7.85 1.32
C TYR A 119 2.82 7.74 2.67
N ILE A 120 3.36 6.90 3.58
CA ILE A 120 2.79 6.70 4.92
C ILE A 120 2.84 8.01 5.70
N ALA A 121 3.97 8.73 5.70
CA ALA A 121 4.06 10.01 6.39
C ALA A 121 3.00 11.01 5.90
N HIS A 122 2.78 11.08 4.59
CA HIS A 122 1.74 11.93 4.01
C HIS A 122 0.31 11.46 4.37
N LEU A 123 0.07 10.15 4.34
CA LEU A 123 -1.22 9.54 4.71
C LEU A 123 -1.63 9.90 6.14
N LEU A 124 -0.65 10.05 7.04
CA LEU A 124 -0.86 10.31 8.46
C LEU A 124 -0.90 11.79 8.83
N LYS A 125 -0.79 12.71 7.87
CA LYS A 125 -0.63 14.16 8.12
C LYS A 125 -1.71 14.79 9.02
N GLU A 126 -2.93 14.26 9.01
CA GLU A 126 -4.07 14.77 9.81
C GLU A 126 -4.38 13.89 11.04
N THR A 127 -3.57 12.85 11.29
CA THR A 127 -3.78 11.92 12.41
C THR A 127 -3.03 12.43 13.65
N PRO A 128 -3.51 12.10 14.87
CA PRO A 128 -2.91 12.62 16.10
C PRO A 128 -1.58 11.96 16.49
N GLY A 129 -1.25 10.78 15.95
CA GLY A 129 0.00 10.07 16.27
C GLY A 129 1.25 10.76 15.75
N GLU A 130 2.35 10.67 16.52
CA GLU A 130 3.65 11.23 16.13
C GLU A 130 4.28 10.41 14.99
N VAL A 131 4.87 11.08 14.01
CA VAL A 131 5.49 10.44 12.85
C VAL A 131 6.93 10.89 12.66
N ILE A 132 7.86 9.94 12.75
CA ILE A 132 9.27 10.14 12.43
C ILE A 132 9.55 9.55 11.04
N LEU A 133 9.69 10.42 10.04
CA LEU A 133 10.08 10.04 8.69
C LEU A 133 11.61 10.03 8.56
N LEU A 134 12.18 8.85 8.31
CA LEU A 134 13.62 8.70 8.10
C LEU A 134 14.00 9.14 6.69
N GLY A 135 15.11 9.89 6.57
CA GLY A 135 15.62 10.38 5.28
C GLY A 135 16.47 9.34 4.52
N GLY A 136 16.82 9.67 3.28
CA GLY A 136 17.68 8.84 2.43
C GLY A 136 17.55 9.15 0.95
N ILE A 137 17.91 8.17 0.11
CA ILE A 137 17.69 8.23 -1.32
C ILE A 137 16.21 7.94 -1.59
N TYR A 138 15.50 8.91 -2.17
CA TYR A 138 14.08 8.79 -2.43
C TYR A 138 13.77 7.98 -3.70
N GLN A 139 13.16 6.81 -3.53
CA GLN A 139 12.63 6.01 -4.63
C GLN A 139 11.21 6.46 -4.97
N LYS A 140 11.09 7.31 -6.00
CA LYS A 140 9.84 7.99 -6.38
C LYS A 140 8.62 7.09 -6.62
N ARG A 141 8.82 5.87 -7.14
CA ARG A 141 7.70 4.97 -7.48
C ARG A 141 7.07 4.30 -6.28
N SER A 142 7.89 3.91 -5.31
CA SER A 142 7.46 3.28 -4.08
C SER A 142 7.26 4.27 -2.94
N GLU A 143 7.71 5.51 -3.15
CA GLU A 143 7.73 6.57 -2.16
C GLU A 143 8.49 6.18 -0.88
N SER A 144 9.61 5.46 -1.05
CA SER A 144 10.43 4.94 0.04
C SER A 144 11.83 5.56 0.05
N MET A 145 12.38 5.77 1.24
CA MET A 145 13.77 6.14 1.45
C MET A 145 14.63 4.89 1.58
N VAL A 146 15.79 4.88 0.91
CA VAL A 146 16.75 3.78 0.94
C VAL A 146 18.19 4.28 1.02
N GLY A 147 19.12 3.34 1.21
CA GLY A 147 20.56 3.58 1.10
C GLY A 147 21.23 4.03 2.40
N PRO A 148 22.50 4.45 2.32
CA PRO A 148 23.37 4.58 3.49
C PRO A 148 22.87 5.54 4.57
N LEU A 149 22.24 6.65 4.17
CA LEU A 149 21.67 7.62 5.12
C LEU A 149 20.50 7.02 5.90
N THR A 150 19.61 6.29 5.23
CA THR A 150 18.50 5.58 5.89
C THR A 150 19.02 4.57 6.90
N ARG A 151 20.05 3.80 6.52
CA ARG A 151 20.71 2.84 7.41
C ARG A 151 21.32 3.52 8.64
N GLN A 152 21.97 4.66 8.45
CA GLN A 152 22.53 5.42 9.57
C GLN A 152 21.43 5.92 10.51
N PHE A 153 20.31 6.43 9.99
CA PHE A 153 19.21 6.89 10.83
C PHE A 153 18.50 5.75 11.57
N ILE A 154 18.33 4.58 10.93
CA ILE A 154 17.78 3.39 11.59
C ILE A 154 18.62 3.00 12.82
N GLN A 155 19.94 3.16 12.77
CA GLN A 155 20.82 2.89 13.91
C GLN A 155 20.69 3.90 15.06
N GLN A 156 20.07 5.06 14.84
CA GLN A 156 19.90 6.13 15.83
C GLN A 156 18.51 6.17 16.46
N VAL A 157 17.62 5.28 16.06
CA VAL A 157 16.25 5.20 16.59
C VAL A 157 16.02 3.89 17.32
N HIS A 158 15.10 3.93 18.28
CA HIS A 158 14.68 2.78 19.04
C HIS A 158 13.17 2.57 18.87
N PHE A 159 12.79 1.34 18.56
CA PHE A 159 11.41 0.89 18.44
C PHE A 159 11.33 -0.52 19.02
N SER A 160 10.18 -0.87 19.59
CA SER A 160 9.95 -2.17 20.22
C SER A 160 9.41 -3.22 19.26
N LYS A 161 8.78 -2.79 18.15
CA LYS A 161 8.27 -3.67 17.09
C LYS A 161 8.54 -3.09 15.72
N ALA A 162 8.77 -3.97 14.75
CA ALA A 162 8.89 -3.65 13.34
C ALA A 162 7.85 -4.41 12.52
N PHE A 163 7.19 -3.71 11.62
CA PHE A 163 6.28 -4.27 10.62
C PHE A 163 6.90 -4.07 9.23
N ILE A 164 7.32 -5.17 8.61
CA ILE A 164 8.15 -5.15 7.40
C ILE A 164 7.40 -5.85 6.27
N GLY A 165 7.30 -5.20 5.11
CA GLY A 165 6.75 -5.79 3.91
C GLY A 165 7.73 -6.78 3.28
N ILE A 166 7.22 -7.86 2.70
CA ILE A 166 8.02 -8.85 1.96
C ILE A 166 7.46 -9.02 0.55
N ASP A 167 8.32 -9.30 -0.42
CA ASP A 167 7.91 -9.65 -1.78
C ASP A 167 7.68 -11.17 -1.93
N GLY A 168 8.31 -11.98 -1.07
CA GLY A 168 8.14 -13.42 -1.06
C GLY A 168 8.64 -14.08 0.21
N TRP A 169 8.28 -15.34 0.36
CA TRP A 169 8.78 -16.23 1.40
C TRP A 169 8.93 -17.64 0.84
N GLN A 170 10.04 -18.29 1.14
CA GLN A 170 10.28 -19.70 0.86
C GLN A 170 10.89 -20.35 2.09
N VAL A 171 10.65 -21.64 2.31
CA VAL A 171 11.15 -22.37 3.49
C VAL A 171 12.68 -22.38 3.51
N GLU A 172 13.29 -22.48 2.34
CA GLU A 172 14.74 -22.66 2.17
C GLU A 172 15.51 -21.34 2.26
N THR A 173 14.93 -20.24 1.77
CA THR A 173 15.61 -18.94 1.65
C THR A 173 15.03 -17.86 2.56
N GLY A 174 13.94 -18.13 3.26
CA GLY A 174 13.28 -17.19 4.15
C GLY A 174 12.54 -16.09 3.40
N PHE A 175 12.57 -14.88 3.96
CA PHE A 175 11.92 -13.70 3.38
C PHE A 175 12.75 -13.12 2.24
N THR A 176 12.10 -12.72 1.15
CA THR A 176 12.76 -12.15 -0.03
C THR A 176 12.21 -10.77 -0.38
N GLY A 177 13.09 -9.95 -0.95
CA GLY A 177 12.80 -8.63 -1.50
C GLY A 177 13.34 -8.52 -2.93
N ARG A 178 12.60 -7.87 -3.83
CA ARG A 178 13.01 -7.70 -5.23
C ARG A 178 13.91 -6.49 -5.46
N ASP A 179 13.92 -5.54 -4.53
CA ASP A 179 14.76 -4.35 -4.58
C ASP A 179 15.93 -4.50 -3.61
N MET A 180 17.15 -4.57 -4.17
CA MET A 180 18.39 -4.76 -3.41
C MET A 180 18.63 -3.63 -2.40
N MET A 181 18.26 -2.38 -2.69
CA MET A 181 18.49 -1.26 -1.77
C MET A 181 17.49 -1.22 -0.61
N ARG A 182 16.34 -1.89 -0.75
CA ARG A 182 15.39 -2.08 0.36
C ARG A 182 15.70 -3.30 1.21
N ALA A 183 16.47 -4.24 0.66
CA ALA A 183 16.85 -5.49 1.30
C ALA A 183 18.24 -5.45 1.98
N ASP A 184 19.01 -4.38 1.76
CA ASP A 184 20.30 -4.09 2.42
C ASP A 184 20.10 -3.41 3.79
#